data_AF-A0A7C4MMW4-F1
#
_entry.id   AF-A0A7C4MMW4-F1
#
_cell.length_a   1.000
_cell.length_b   1.000
_cell.length_c   1.000
_cell.angle_alpha   90.00
_cell.angle_beta   90.00
_cell.angle_gamma   90.00
#
_symmetry.space_group_name_H-M   'P 1'
#
loop_
_entity.id
_entity.type
_entity.pdbx_description
1 polymer ?
#
loop_
_entity_poly.entity_id
_entity_poly.type
_entity_poly.pdbx_seq_one_letter_code
_entity_poly.pdbx_strand_id
1 'polypeptide(L)'
;IVGMVGIYILKDLGMAKLSIKATILGPVILGALIFGLGWGLLGYCPGTSMGALGEGRWDAVWGICGMIVGAGFFAEAFPYLEKTVYTWGNFGRITLPQVLGVSHWVIIPLFIAGALLLFWWLEKKGL
;
A
#
# COMPACT_ATOMS: atom_id res chain seq x y z
N ILE A 1 -7.62 0.14 -9.43
CA ILE A 1 -8.83 -0.51 -10.00
C ILE A 1 -8.47 -1.80 -10.72
N VAL A 2 -7.60 -1.77 -11.74
CA VAL A 2 -7.19 -2.98 -12.49
C VAL A 2 -6.65 -4.10 -11.59
N GLY A 3 -5.72 -3.79 -10.67
CA GLY A 3 -5.19 -4.80 -9.74
C GLY A 3 -6.23 -5.39 -8.79
N MET A 4 -7.22 -4.61 -8.36
CA MET A 4 -8.33 -5.10 -7.52
C MET A 4 -9.16 -6.12 -8.31
N VAL A 5 -9.59 -5.76 -9.52
CA VAL A 5 -10.38 -6.64 -10.40
C VAL A 5 -9.60 -7.92 -10.72
N GLY A 6 -8.34 -7.79 -11.14
CA GLY A 6 -7.50 -8.94 -11.51
C GLY A 6 -7.26 -9.92 -10.36
N ILE A 7 -6.88 -9.42 -9.17
CA ILE A 7 -6.60 -10.29 -8.02
C ILE A 7 -7.86 -11.02 -7.54
N TYR A 8 -9.04 -10.38 -7.57
CA TYR A 8 -10.29 -11.04 -7.20
C TYR A 8 -10.72 -12.09 -8.22
N ILE A 9 -10.50 -11.87 -9.52
CA ILE A 9 -10.73 -12.90 -10.55
C ILE A 9 -9.81 -14.12 -10.33
N LEU A 10 -8.51 -13.90 -10.07
CA LEU A 10 -7.58 -15.00 -9.79
C LEU A 10 -7.91 -15.76 -8.49
N LYS A 11 -8.45 -15.04 -7.49
CA LYS A 11 -8.96 -15.65 -6.25
C LYS A 11 -10.19 -16.52 -6.55
N ASP A 12 -11.12 -16.03 -7.36
CA ASP A 12 -12.34 -16.74 -7.73
C ASP A 12 -12.04 -17.98 -8.60
N LEU A 13 -10.98 -17.94 -9.41
CA LEU A 13 -10.45 -19.09 -10.15
C LEU A 13 -9.65 -20.08 -9.28
N GLY A 14 -9.55 -19.84 -7.96
CA GLY A 14 -8.86 -20.72 -7.02
C GLY A 14 -7.33 -20.70 -7.11
N MET A 15 -6.76 -19.85 -7.96
CA MET A 15 -5.31 -19.78 -8.21
C MET A 15 -4.57 -18.87 -7.21
N ALA A 16 -5.27 -17.96 -6.53
CA ALA A 16 -4.66 -17.01 -5.59
C ALA A 16 -5.29 -17.09 -4.19
N LYS A 17 -4.44 -17.22 -3.16
CA LYS A 17 -4.83 -17.04 -1.75
C LYS A 17 -4.51 -15.61 -1.31
N LEU A 18 -5.52 -14.89 -0.83
CA LEU A 18 -5.32 -13.57 -0.21
C LEU A 18 -4.66 -13.75 1.17
N SER A 19 -3.39 -13.41 1.27
CA SER A 19 -2.69 -13.29 2.55
C SER A 19 -2.92 -11.89 3.12
N ILE A 20 -3.97 -11.74 3.93
CA ILE A 20 -4.32 -10.45 4.54
C ILE A 20 -3.48 -10.26 5.80
N LYS A 21 -2.69 -9.19 5.83
CA LYS A 21 -1.99 -8.72 7.04
C LYS A 21 -3.00 -8.21 8.07
N ALA A 22 -2.73 -8.47 9.35
CA ALA A 22 -3.56 -7.93 10.42
C ALA A 22 -3.44 -6.40 10.47
N THR A 23 -4.59 -5.74 10.64
CA THR A 23 -4.70 -4.29 10.79
C THR A 23 -4.38 -3.94 12.23
N ILE A 24 -3.12 -3.54 12.45
CA ILE A 24 -2.66 -3.03 13.74
C ILE A 24 -2.36 -1.54 13.52
N LEU A 25 -3.10 -0.67 14.18
CA LEU A 25 -3.04 0.77 13.90
C LEU A 25 -1.68 1.38 14.22
N GLY A 26 -1.03 0.95 15.31
CA GLY A 26 0.28 1.46 15.73
C GLY A 26 1.34 1.47 14.61
N PRO A 27 1.74 0.30 14.08
CA PRO A 27 2.76 0.22 13.04
C PRO A 27 2.28 0.79 11.70
N VAL A 28 0.98 0.72 11.40
CA VAL A 28 0.44 1.26 10.15
C VAL A 28 0.53 2.77 10.11
N ILE A 29 0.10 3.47 11.18
CA ILE A 29 0.12 4.93 11.23
C ILE A 29 1.55 5.45 11.26
N LEU A 30 2.38 4.95 12.17
CA LEU A 30 3.77 5.39 12.29
C LEU A 30 4.57 5.07 11.03
N GLY A 31 4.41 3.86 10.48
CA GLY A 31 5.06 3.45 9.25
C GLY A 31 4.61 4.29 8.04
N ALA A 32 3.30 4.54 7.90
CA ALA A 32 2.77 5.33 6.79
C ALA A 32 3.25 6.79 6.83
N LEU A 33 3.36 7.39 8.01
CA LEU A 33 3.89 8.75 8.16
C LEU A 33 5.36 8.84 7.76
N ILE A 34 6.20 7.95 8.30
CA ILE A 34 7.64 7.93 7.99
C ILE A 34 7.85 7.62 6.50
N PHE A 35 7.14 6.63 5.95
CA PHE A 35 7.22 6.28 4.54
C PHE A 35 6.73 7.41 3.63
N GLY A 36 5.63 8.07 3.99
CA GLY A 36 5.08 9.20 3.26
C GLY A 36 6.02 10.41 3.23
N LEU A 37 6.65 10.72 4.36
CA LEU A 37 7.68 11.76 4.45
C LEU A 37 8.91 11.40 3.61
N GLY A 38 9.38 10.15 3.71
CA GLY A 38 10.51 9.67 2.92
C GLY A 38 10.25 9.78 1.42
N TRP A 39 9.08 9.34 0.95
CA TRP A 39 8.66 9.53 -0.44
C TRP A 39 8.60 11.04 -0.75
N GLY A 40 7.84 11.85 -0.01
CA GLY A 40 7.73 13.30 -0.27
C GLY A 40 9.08 14.03 -0.44
N LEU A 41 10.12 13.63 0.30
CA LEU A 41 11.46 14.19 0.19
C LEU A 41 12.26 13.66 -1.01
N LEU A 42 12.17 12.37 -1.32
CA LEU A 42 13.04 11.70 -2.30
C LEU A 42 12.58 11.85 -3.75
N GLY A 43 11.31 12.19 -4.00
CA GLY A 43 10.85 12.30 -5.39
C GLY A 43 10.60 10.94 -6.07
N TYR A 44 10.88 9.82 -5.39
CA TYR A 44 10.64 8.47 -5.89
C TYR A 44 9.94 7.57 -4.89
N CYS A 45 9.04 6.73 -5.42
CA CYS A 45 8.53 5.56 -4.73
C CYS A 45 9.47 4.36 -4.98
N PRO A 46 9.37 3.26 -4.21
CA PRO A 46 10.30 2.12 -4.34
C PRO A 46 10.29 1.51 -5.74
N GLY A 47 9.13 1.42 -6.40
CA GLY A 47 9.02 0.87 -7.76
C GLY A 47 9.63 1.79 -8.82
N THR A 48 9.35 3.09 -8.74
CA THR A 48 9.90 4.08 -9.69
C THR A 48 11.40 4.26 -9.51
N SER A 49 11.93 4.09 -8.29
CA SER A 49 13.37 4.17 -8.04
C SER A 49 14.12 3.09 -8.82
N MET A 50 13.62 1.85 -8.81
CA MET A 50 14.22 0.75 -9.58
C MET A 50 14.09 0.96 -11.09
N GLY A 51 12.95 1.49 -11.56
CA GLY A 51 12.76 1.86 -12.96
C GLY A 51 13.73 2.96 -13.42
N ALA A 52 13.86 4.03 -12.64
CA ALA A 52 14.75 5.16 -12.92
C ALA A 52 16.23 4.73 -12.96
N LEU A 53 16.63 3.81 -12.07
CA LEU A 53 17.95 3.21 -12.14
C LEU A 53 18.17 2.45 -13.46
N GLY A 54 17.16 1.68 -13.90
CA GLY A 54 17.18 0.99 -15.20
C GLY A 54 17.26 1.94 -16.41
N GLU A 55 16.71 3.15 -16.29
CA GLU A 55 16.82 4.23 -17.28
C GLU A 55 18.18 4.95 -17.24
N GLY A 56 19.09 4.60 -16.32
CA GLY A 56 20.41 5.19 -16.18
C GLY A 56 20.48 6.42 -15.27
N ARG A 57 19.41 6.72 -14.52
CA ARG A 57 19.38 7.83 -13.55
C ARG A 57 20.02 7.40 -12.24
N TRP A 58 21.31 7.68 -12.11
CA TRP A 58 22.11 7.33 -10.93
C TRP A 58 21.63 7.97 -9.62
N ASP A 59 20.90 9.08 -9.69
CA ASP A 59 20.30 9.70 -8.50
C ASP A 59 19.37 8.75 -7.72
N ALA A 60 18.73 7.81 -8.41
CA ALA A 60 17.85 6.82 -7.79
C ALA A 60 18.62 5.84 -6.87
N VAL A 61 19.93 5.65 -7.09
CA VAL A 61 20.75 4.76 -6.26
C VAL A 61 20.77 5.21 -4.81
N TRP A 62 20.88 6.52 -4.55
CA TRP A 62 20.86 7.05 -3.19
C TRP A 62 19.54 6.76 -2.47
N GLY A 63 18.43 6.86 -3.19
CA GLY A 63 17.11 6.45 -2.69
C GLY A 63 17.05 4.97 -2.34
N ILE A 64 17.53 4.10 -3.25
CA ILE A 64 17.55 2.66 -3.05
C ILE A 64 18.45 2.27 -1.87
N CYS A 65 19.66 2.84 -1.76
CA CYS A 65 20.55 2.62 -0.64
C CYS A 65 19.90 3.07 0.69
N GLY A 66 19.25 4.23 0.71
CA GLY A 66 18.49 4.70 1.88
C GLY A 66 17.37 3.74 2.28
N MET A 67 16.64 3.18 1.31
CA MET A 67 15.61 2.17 1.56
C MET A 67 16.19 0.88 2.16
N ILE A 68 17.33 0.39 1.64
CA ILE A 68 17.99 -0.82 2.15
C ILE A 68 18.48 -0.60 3.58
N VAL A 69 19.14 0.52 3.86
CA VAL A 69 19.62 0.86 5.20
C VAL A 69 18.45 1.02 6.17
N GLY A 70 17.40 1.74 5.77
CA GLY A 70 16.18 1.89 6.58
C GLY A 70 15.50 0.56 6.87
N ALA A 71 15.44 -0.34 5.90
CA ALA A 71 14.90 -1.70 6.09
C ALA A 71 15.76 -2.54 7.04
N GLY A 72 17.09 -2.41 6.96
CA GLY A 72 18.02 -3.05 7.89
C GLY A 72 17.81 -2.57 9.33
N PHE A 73 17.75 -1.25 9.53
CA PHE A 73 17.48 -0.67 10.84
C PHE A 73 16.11 -1.08 11.39
N PHE A 74 15.09 -1.11 10.54
CA PHE A 74 13.77 -1.60 10.91
C PHE A 74 13.81 -3.07 11.34
N ALA A 75 14.60 -3.92 10.67
CA ALA A 75 14.72 -5.33 11.03
C ALA A 75 15.34 -5.53 12.42
N GLU A 76 16.32 -4.72 12.81
CA GLU A 76 16.90 -4.74 14.17
C GLU A 76 15.96 -4.14 15.22
N ALA A 77 15.22 -3.09 14.88
CA ALA A 77 14.23 -2.47 15.77
C ALA A 77 12.94 -3.30 15.91
N PHE A 78 12.67 -4.21 14.96
CA PHE A 78 11.47 -5.04 14.92
C PHE A 78 11.17 -5.79 16.23
N PRO A 79 12.10 -6.52 16.87
CA PRO A 79 11.82 -7.22 18.15
C PRO A 79 11.37 -6.28 19.29
N TYR A 80 11.77 -5.01 19.27
CA TYR A 80 11.32 -4.01 20.23
C TYR A 80 9.97 -3.40 19.86
N LEU A 81 9.78 -3.13 18.56
CA LEU A 81 8.52 -2.63 18.02
C LEU A 81 7.39 -3.65 18.18
N GLU A 82 7.68 -4.94 18.01
CA GLU A 82 6.71 -6.04 18.17
C GLU A 82 6.11 -6.05 19.58
N LYS A 83 6.94 -5.85 20.61
CA LYS A 83 6.52 -5.84 22.02
C LYS A 83 5.74 -4.59 22.41
N THR A 84 5.86 -3.51 21.65
CA THR A 84 5.32 -2.20 22.03
C THR A 84 4.29 -1.73 21.02
N VAL A 85 4.74 -1.26 19.87
CA VAL A 85 3.92 -0.60 18.84
C VAL A 85 2.94 -1.57 18.18
N TYR A 86 3.32 -2.83 18.01
CA TYR A 86 2.44 -3.86 17.43
C TYR A 86 1.36 -4.37 18.40
N THR A 87 1.38 -3.95 19.66
CA THR A 87 0.30 -4.24 20.62
C THR A 87 -0.80 -3.18 20.58
N TRP A 88 -0.55 -2.03 19.94
CA TRP A 88 -1.46 -0.89 19.94
C TRP A 88 -2.54 -1.00 18.86
N GLY A 89 -3.79 -1.13 19.30
CA GLY A 89 -4.96 -1.12 18.42
C GLY A 89 -4.94 -2.29 17.44
N ASN A 90 -4.90 -3.52 17.96
CA ASN A 90 -4.97 -4.73 17.15
C ASN A 90 -6.43 -5.02 16.75
N PHE A 91 -6.78 -4.71 15.52
CA PHE A 91 -8.09 -5.02 14.96
C PHE A 91 -8.11 -6.40 14.27
N GLY A 92 -6.98 -7.10 14.19
CA GLY A 92 -6.89 -8.40 13.51
C GLY A 92 -7.00 -8.30 11.99
N ARG A 93 -7.29 -9.42 11.31
CA ARG A 93 -7.45 -9.45 9.84
C ARG A 93 -8.83 -8.95 9.44
N ILE A 94 -8.99 -7.63 9.42
CA ILE A 94 -10.24 -7.00 8.97
C ILE A 94 -10.11 -6.66 7.49
N THR A 95 -11.05 -7.15 6.69
CA THR A 95 -11.22 -6.73 5.30
C THR A 95 -12.49 -5.90 5.16
N LEU A 96 -12.50 -4.89 4.29
CA LEU A 96 -13.69 -4.08 3.96
C LEU A 96 -14.94 -4.93 3.65
N PRO A 97 -14.85 -6.02 2.87
CA PRO A 97 -15.94 -6.97 2.65
C PRO A 97 -16.46 -7.64 3.94
N GLN A 98 -15.59 -7.89 4.92
CA GLN A 98 -15.96 -8.47 6.23
C GLN A 98 -16.65 -7.47 7.16
N VAL A 99 -16.23 -6.19 7.15
CA VAL A 99 -16.86 -5.14 7.99
C VAL A 99 -18.21 -4.74 7.45
N LEU A 100 -18.32 -4.62 6.12
CA LEU A 100 -19.55 -4.19 5.46
C LEU A 100 -20.54 -5.36 5.28
N GLY A 101 -20.10 -6.61 5.44
CA GLY A 101 -20.95 -7.79 5.24
C GLY A 101 -21.44 -7.97 3.79
N VAL A 102 -20.86 -7.23 2.84
CA VAL A 102 -21.29 -7.20 1.44
C VAL A 102 -20.35 -8.03 0.56
N SER A 103 -20.92 -8.75 -0.40
CA SER A 103 -20.17 -9.50 -1.42
C SER A 103 -19.16 -8.60 -2.16
N HIS A 104 -17.97 -9.15 -2.38
CA HIS A 104 -16.86 -8.51 -3.10
C HIS A 104 -17.27 -7.98 -4.48
N TRP A 105 -18.26 -8.61 -5.12
CA TRP A 105 -18.81 -8.24 -6.42
C TRP A 105 -19.61 -6.93 -6.43
N VAL A 106 -20.05 -6.42 -5.27
CA VAL A 106 -20.73 -5.11 -5.17
C VAL A 106 -19.73 -3.97 -4.94
N ILE A 107 -18.63 -4.26 -4.25
CA ILE A 107 -17.60 -3.27 -3.90
C ILE A 107 -16.82 -2.86 -5.16
N ILE A 108 -16.52 -3.81 -6.04
CA ILE A 108 -15.77 -3.56 -7.27
C ILE A 108 -16.46 -2.52 -8.18
N PRO A 109 -17.74 -2.66 -8.58
CA PRO A 109 -18.41 -1.67 -9.41
C PRO A 109 -18.62 -0.34 -8.70
N LEU A 110 -18.81 -0.33 -7.36
CA LEU A 110 -18.90 0.92 -6.59
C LEU A 110 -17.61 1.74 -6.66
N PHE A 111 -16.45 1.11 -6.46
CA PHE A 111 -15.15 1.79 -6.56
C PHE A 111 -14.82 2.22 -8.00
N ILE A 112 -15.25 1.44 -9.00
CA ILE A 112 -15.14 1.82 -10.42
C ILE A 112 -15.98 3.07 -10.69
N ALA A 113 -17.26 3.07 -10.31
CA ALA A 113 -18.15 4.21 -10.51
C ALA A 113 -17.65 5.46 -9.78
N GLY A 114 -17.18 5.32 -8.54
CA GLY A 114 -16.59 6.43 -7.78
C GLY A 114 -15.34 7.03 -8.45
N ALA A 115 -14.46 6.19 -8.98
CA ALA A 115 -13.28 6.67 -9.69
C ALA A 115 -13.62 7.33 -11.04
N LEU A 116 -14.56 6.77 -11.80
CA LEU A 116 -15.03 7.37 -13.05
C LEU A 116 -15.70 8.73 -12.80
N LEU A 117 -16.49 8.85 -11.73
CA LEU A 117 -17.08 10.12 -11.32
C LEU A 117 -16.02 11.15 -10.92
N LEU A 118 -14.98 10.73 -10.19
CA LEU A 118 -13.87 11.61 -9.82
C LEU A 118 -13.11 12.09 -11.06
N PHE A 119 -12.77 11.18 -11.98
CA PHE A 119 -12.09 11.54 -13.22
C PHE A 119 -12.95 12.47 -14.09
N TRP A 120 -14.24 12.17 -14.23
CA TRP A 120 -15.16 13.04 -14.95
C TRP A 120 -15.26 14.43 -14.32
N TRP A 121 -15.23 14.52 -12.98
CA TRP A 121 -15.24 15.79 -12.27
C TRP A 121 -13.95 16.59 -12.43
N LEU A 122 -12.79 15.93 -12.39
CA LEU A 122 -11.49 16.55 -12.64
C LEU A 122 -11.38 17.07 -14.07
N GLU A 123 -11.79 16.25 -15.05
CA GLU A 123 -11.85 16.62 -16.47
C GLU A 123 -12.76 17.83 -16.70
N LYS A 124 -13.94 17.86 -16.06
CA LYS A 124 -14.83 19.03 -16.11
C LYS A 124 -14.22 20.31 -15.53
N LYS A 125 -13.28 20.18 -14.59
CA LYS A 125 -12.58 21.31 -13.99
C LYS A 125 -11.29 21.68 -14.74
N GLY A 126 -10.92 20.94 -15.79
CA GLY A 126 -9.72 21.20 -16.58
C GLY A 126 -8.41 21.01 -15.82
N LEU A 127 -8.42 20.13 -14.80
CA LEU A 127 -7.25 19.70 -14.03
C LEU A 127 -6.82 18.30 -14.49
#